data_AF-A0A6P3RP37-F1
#
_entry.id   AF-A0A6P3RP37-F1
#
_cell.length_a   1.000
_cell.length_b   1.000
_cell.length_c   1.000
_cell.angle_alpha   90.00
_cell.angle_beta   90.00
_cell.angle_gamma   90.00
#
_symmetry.space_group_name_H-M   'P 1'
#
loop_
_entity.id
_entity.type
_entity.pdbx_description
1 polymer ?
#
loop_
_entity_poly.entity_id
_entity_poly.type
_entity_poly.pdbx_seq_one_letter_code
_entity_poly.pdbx_strand_id
1 'polypeptide(L)'
;MNKKMTGRKLIRLSQLKEKITSEKVEEIDWVTFGVIVKKVTPQSCNSGKTFSIWRLNDLHDLTRYVSLFLFGDVHKELWKTEQGMVVGLLNANPMKPKDGSEEVCLSIDHPQKILIMGEALDLGTCKAKKKNGQPCTQIVNLVGFSLVRMVSAKEGN
;
A
#
# COMPACT_ATOMS: atom_id res chain seq x y z
N MET A 1 -18.83 -2.83 1.79
CA MET A 1 -17.56 -2.69 2.54
C MET A 1 -17.66 -3.12 4.01
N ASN A 2 -18.76 -2.79 4.71
CA ASN A 2 -18.97 -3.05 6.14
C ASN A 2 -18.55 -4.44 6.65
N LYS A 3 -18.98 -5.55 6.03
CA LYS A 3 -18.67 -6.92 6.53
C LYS A 3 -17.18 -7.27 6.59
N LYS A 4 -16.34 -6.71 5.71
CA LYS A 4 -14.88 -6.94 5.73
C LYS A 4 -14.15 -6.04 6.73
N MET A 5 -14.83 -5.06 7.33
CA MET A 5 -14.24 -4.07 8.23
C MET A 5 -14.74 -4.23 9.67
N THR A 6 -15.92 -4.82 9.86
CA THR A 6 -16.51 -5.06 11.18
C THR A 6 -15.58 -5.90 12.06
N GLY A 7 -15.31 -5.42 13.28
CA GLY A 7 -14.47 -6.12 14.26
C GLY A 7 -12.96 -5.98 14.06
N ARG A 8 -12.51 -5.31 12.98
CA ARG A 8 -11.07 -5.14 12.70
C ARG A 8 -10.51 -3.84 13.24
N LYS A 9 -9.30 -3.89 13.78
CA LYS A 9 -8.55 -2.72 14.20
C LYS A 9 -7.97 -2.01 12.96
N LEU A 10 -8.41 -0.78 12.72
CA LEU A 10 -7.81 0.06 11.70
C LEU A 10 -6.43 0.56 12.17
N ILE A 11 -5.38 0.22 11.42
CA ILE A 11 -4.02 0.71 11.65
C ILE A 11 -3.62 1.58 10.45
N ARG A 12 -3.19 2.82 10.69
CA ARG A 12 -2.71 3.70 9.62
C ARG A 12 -1.38 3.16 9.07
N LEU A 13 -1.22 3.22 7.76
CA LEU A 13 -0.01 2.74 7.08
C LEU A 13 1.24 3.44 7.61
N SER A 14 1.14 4.75 7.85
CA SER A 14 2.17 5.59 8.47
C SER A 14 2.55 5.20 9.91
N GLN A 15 1.71 4.47 10.64
CA GLN A 15 1.96 4.00 12.02
C GLN A 15 2.35 2.51 12.08
N LEU A 16 2.40 1.84 10.93
CA LEU A 16 2.47 0.39 10.89
C LEU A 16 3.81 -0.13 11.43
N LYS A 17 4.89 0.63 11.21
CA LYS A 17 6.22 0.28 11.73
C LYS A 17 6.20 0.19 13.25
N GLU A 18 5.76 1.27 13.90
CA GLU A 18 5.69 1.36 15.36
C GLU A 18 4.79 0.27 15.91
N LYS A 19 3.64 0.01 15.27
CA LYS A 19 2.71 -1.03 15.69
C LYS A 19 3.30 -2.43 15.58
N ILE A 20 3.97 -2.77 14.47
CA ILE A 20 4.62 -4.08 14.29
C ILE A 20 5.72 -4.30 15.34
N THR A 21 6.46 -3.26 15.71
CA THR A 21 7.55 -3.38 16.70
C THR A 21 7.06 -3.40 18.15
N SER A 22 6.02 -2.61 18.48
CA SER A 22 5.56 -2.43 19.86
C SER A 22 4.41 -3.35 20.27
N GLU A 23 3.60 -3.80 19.30
CA GLU A 23 2.45 -4.68 19.54
C GLU A 23 2.69 -6.00 18.80
N LYS A 24 2.22 -7.11 19.37
CA LYS A 24 2.12 -8.38 18.64
C LYS A 24 0.97 -8.27 17.63
N VAL A 25 1.23 -7.58 16.52
CA VAL A 25 0.23 -7.32 15.47
C VAL A 25 -0.38 -8.62 14.90
N GLU A 26 0.33 -9.74 15.05
CA GLU A 26 -0.15 -11.09 14.74
C GLU A 26 -1.35 -11.54 15.59
N GLU A 27 -1.52 -11.00 16.80
CA GLU A 27 -2.63 -11.33 17.72
C GLU A 27 -3.87 -10.43 17.50
N ILE A 28 -3.79 -9.48 16.56
CA ILE A 28 -4.84 -8.49 16.30
C ILE A 28 -5.42 -8.75 14.91
N ASP A 29 -6.75 -8.80 14.77
CA ASP A 29 -7.38 -8.72 13.44
C ASP A 29 -7.36 -7.25 12.97
N TRP A 30 -6.46 -6.93 12.03
CA TRP A 30 -6.18 -5.58 11.61
C TRP A 30 -6.34 -5.36 10.10
N VAL A 31 -6.57 -4.09 9.76
CA VAL A 31 -6.68 -3.63 8.39
C VAL A 31 -5.95 -2.30 8.26
N THR A 32 -5.30 -2.10 7.12
CA THR A 32 -4.74 -0.81 6.71
C THR A 32 -5.18 -0.46 5.30
N PHE A 33 -4.93 0.78 4.91
CA PHE A 33 -5.23 1.27 3.57
C PHE A 33 -4.04 2.01 3.00
N GLY A 34 -3.85 1.88 1.70
CA GLY A 34 -2.84 2.60 0.96
C GLY A 34 -3.18 2.70 -0.52
N VAL A 35 -2.53 3.63 -1.19
CA VAL A 35 -2.59 3.80 -2.64
C VAL A 35 -1.35 3.16 -3.24
N ILE A 36 -1.51 2.42 -4.33
CA ILE A 36 -0.39 1.87 -5.10
C ILE A 36 0.31 3.03 -5.81
N VAL A 37 1.39 3.55 -5.22
CA VAL A 37 2.13 4.70 -5.79
C VAL A 37 3.22 4.27 -6.77
N LYS A 38 3.69 3.02 -6.68
CA LYS A 38 4.67 2.45 -7.61
C LYS A 38 4.53 0.93 -7.64
N LYS A 39 4.80 0.35 -8.81
CA LYS A 39 4.85 -1.10 -9.01
C LYS A 39 6.19 -1.53 -9.59
N VAL A 40 6.64 -2.71 -9.20
CA VAL A 40 7.81 -3.38 -9.79
C VAL A 40 7.50 -4.86 -9.91
N THR A 41 7.94 -5.50 -11.01
CA THR A 41 7.71 -6.94 -11.24
C THR A 41 9.06 -7.63 -11.49
N PRO A 42 9.91 -7.77 -10.46
CA PRO A 42 11.19 -8.43 -10.59
C PRO A 42 11.05 -9.96 -10.72
N GLN A 43 12.12 -10.58 -11.20
CA GLN A 43 12.32 -12.02 -11.13
C GLN A 43 13.24 -12.35 -9.96
N SER A 44 12.86 -13.34 -9.14
CA SER A 44 13.68 -13.80 -8.02
C SER A 44 14.98 -14.41 -8.52
N CYS A 45 16.12 -13.89 -8.07
CA CYS A 45 17.43 -14.46 -8.39
C CYS A 45 17.60 -15.90 -7.89
N ASN A 46 16.94 -16.23 -6.78
CA ASN A 46 17.11 -17.54 -6.12
C ASN A 46 16.21 -18.63 -6.74
N SER A 47 15.01 -18.27 -7.18
CA SER A 47 13.99 -19.24 -7.63
C SER A 47 13.60 -19.10 -9.10
N GLY A 48 14.04 -18.04 -9.78
CA GLY A 48 13.58 -17.70 -11.13
C GLY A 48 12.11 -17.29 -11.21
N LYS A 49 11.36 -17.29 -10.10
CA LYS A 49 9.94 -16.95 -10.08
C LYS A 49 9.72 -15.44 -10.11
N THR A 50 8.80 -15.00 -10.95
CA THR A 50 8.33 -13.62 -10.99
C THR A 50 7.43 -13.32 -9.80
N PHE A 51 7.59 -12.13 -9.23
CA PHE A 51 6.75 -11.62 -8.15
C PHE A 51 6.51 -10.13 -8.36
N SER A 52 5.55 -9.55 -7.65
CA SER A 52 5.29 -8.11 -7.71
C SER A 52 5.57 -7.44 -6.38
N ILE A 53 6.07 -6.22 -6.44
CA ILE A 53 6.23 -5.32 -5.31
C ILE A 53 5.35 -4.10 -5.57
N TRP A 54 4.43 -3.83 -4.66
CA TRP A 54 3.68 -2.58 -4.62
C TRP A 54 4.25 -1.70 -3.53
N ARG A 55 4.63 -0.47 -3.91
CA ARG A 55 4.93 0.56 -2.94
C ARG A 55 3.63 1.29 -2.63
N LEU A 56 3.27 1.31 -1.35
CA LEU A 56 2.03 1.84 -0.83
C LEU A 56 2.27 3.12 -0.01
N ASN A 57 1.36 4.08 -0.09
CA ASN A 57 1.32 5.28 0.76
C ASN A 57 -0.13 5.63 1.09
N ASP A 58 -0.43 6.12 2.31
CA ASP A 58 -1.79 6.45 2.74
C ASP A 58 -2.25 7.87 2.37
N LEU A 59 -1.41 8.63 1.64
CA LEU A 59 -1.58 10.05 1.27
C LEU A 59 -1.75 11.00 2.46
N HIS A 60 -1.50 10.52 3.68
CA HIS A 60 -1.50 11.33 4.90
C HIS A 60 -0.07 11.73 5.27
N ASP A 61 0.84 10.75 5.34
CA ASP A 61 2.26 10.99 5.50
C ASP A 61 3.00 10.55 4.23
N LEU A 62 3.32 11.51 3.37
CA LEU A 62 3.97 11.27 2.07
C LEU A 62 5.45 10.84 2.20
N THR A 63 5.99 10.79 3.42
CA THR A 63 7.36 10.32 3.67
C THR A 63 7.42 8.83 4.02
N ARG A 64 6.30 8.25 4.44
CA ARG A 64 6.24 6.87 4.96
C ARG A 64 5.64 5.93 3.93
N TYR A 65 6.40 4.92 3.56
CA TYR A 65 6.01 3.93 2.56
C TYR A 65 6.05 2.53 3.15
N VAL A 66 5.21 1.67 2.58
CA VAL A 66 5.22 0.24 2.83
C VAL A 66 5.42 -0.48 1.51
N SER A 67 6.32 -1.45 1.49
CA SER A 67 6.51 -2.34 0.35
C SER A 67 5.75 -3.63 0.57
N LEU A 68 4.73 -3.88 -0.25
CA LEU A 68 3.94 -5.11 -0.25
C LEU A 68 4.44 -6.06 -1.34
N PHE A 69 4.88 -7.24 -0.93
CA PHE A 69 5.34 -8.31 -1.80
C PHE A 69 4.20 -9.28 -2.09
N LEU A 70 3.96 -9.49 -3.37
CA LEU A 70 2.96 -10.42 -3.88
C LEU A 70 3.71 -11.58 -4.54
N PHE A 71 3.54 -12.79 -4.00
CA PHE A 71 4.19 -14.01 -4.49
C PHE A 71 3.14 -15.00 -5.03
N GLY A 72 3.58 -15.95 -5.86
CA GLY A 72 2.75 -17.09 -6.25
C GLY A 72 1.39 -16.69 -6.82
N ASP A 73 0.32 -17.24 -6.26
CA ASP A 73 -1.04 -17.01 -6.77
C ASP A 73 -1.54 -15.59 -6.50
N VAL A 74 -1.11 -14.97 -5.40
CA VAL A 74 -1.36 -13.55 -5.12
C VAL A 74 -0.79 -12.68 -6.23
N HIS A 75 0.45 -12.94 -6.66
CA HIS A 75 1.04 -12.25 -7.81
C HIS A 75 0.20 -12.46 -9.06
N LYS A 76 -0.09 -13.71 -9.43
CA LYS A 76 -0.82 -14.05 -10.68
C LYS A 76 -2.17 -13.33 -10.77
N GLU A 77 -2.89 -13.25 -9.65
CA GLU A 77 -4.22 -12.64 -9.62
C GLU A 77 -4.16 -11.11 -9.62
N LEU A 78 -3.25 -10.52 -8.85
CA LEU A 78 -3.32 -9.09 -8.55
C LEU A 78 -2.34 -8.23 -9.35
N TRP A 79 -1.28 -8.77 -9.96
CA TRP A 79 -0.19 -7.96 -10.53
C TRP A 79 -0.61 -6.93 -11.58
N LYS A 80 -1.74 -7.14 -12.26
CA LYS A 80 -2.28 -6.21 -13.26
C LYS A 80 -3.03 -5.01 -12.65
N THR A 81 -3.31 -5.01 -11.34
CA THR A 81 -3.96 -3.89 -10.64
C THR A 81 -3.22 -2.59 -10.92
N GLU A 82 -3.93 -1.55 -11.32
CA GLU A 82 -3.32 -0.31 -11.81
C GLU A 82 -2.61 0.48 -10.69
N GLN A 83 -1.60 1.26 -11.09
CA GLN A 83 -1.02 2.25 -10.18
C GLN A 83 -2.05 3.37 -9.96
N GLY A 84 -2.12 3.91 -8.75
CA GLY A 84 -3.15 4.87 -8.35
C GLY A 84 -4.38 4.22 -7.72
N MET A 85 -4.46 2.89 -7.67
CA MET A 85 -5.55 2.19 -7.00
C MET A 85 -5.40 2.23 -5.48
N VAL A 86 -6.51 2.50 -4.79
CA VAL A 86 -6.69 2.41 -3.35
C VAL A 86 -6.94 0.96 -3.00
N VAL A 87 -6.14 0.44 -2.07
CA VAL A 87 -6.22 -0.93 -1.60
C VAL A 87 -6.34 -0.99 -0.08
N GLY A 88 -7.26 -1.82 0.39
CA GLY A 88 -7.28 -2.32 1.76
C GLY A 88 -6.41 -3.55 1.88
N LEU A 89 -5.58 -3.60 2.91
CA LEU A 89 -4.68 -4.70 3.22
C LEU A 89 -5.05 -5.25 4.60
N LEU A 90 -5.32 -6.56 4.65
CA LEU A 90 -5.83 -7.24 5.82
C LEU A 90 -4.80 -8.25 6.32
N ASN A 91 -4.46 -8.21 7.61
CA ASN A 91 -3.62 -9.22 8.28
C ASN A 91 -2.42 -9.66 7.45
N ALA A 92 -1.65 -8.69 6.98
CA ALA A 92 -0.43 -8.94 6.21
C ALA A 92 0.68 -9.45 7.13
N ASN A 93 1.57 -10.26 6.56
CA ASN A 93 2.67 -10.89 7.27
C ASN A 93 3.91 -9.99 7.18
N PRO A 94 4.43 -9.47 8.31
CA PRO A 94 5.67 -8.71 8.32
C PRO A 94 6.83 -9.55 7.76
N MET A 95 7.65 -8.93 6.92
CA MET A 95 8.87 -9.53 6.41
C MET A 95 10.08 -8.97 7.16
N LYS A 96 11.16 -9.75 7.21
CA LYS A 96 12.43 -9.26 7.74
C LYS A 96 12.83 -8.00 6.94
N PRO A 97 13.17 -6.90 7.62
CA PRO A 97 13.66 -5.71 6.94
C PRO A 97 14.93 -6.06 6.17
N LYS A 98 15.11 -5.42 5.02
CA LYS A 98 16.38 -5.50 4.31
C LYS A 98 17.42 -4.72 5.13
N ASP A 99 18.65 -5.25 5.23
CA ASP A 99 19.70 -4.60 6.02
C ASP A 99 19.85 -3.12 5.64
N GLY A 100 19.79 -2.25 6.66
CA GLY A 100 19.88 -0.79 6.51
C GLY A 100 18.63 -0.09 5.94
N SER A 101 17.52 -0.81 5.73
CA SER A 101 16.25 -0.23 5.29
C SER A 101 15.27 -0.02 6.44
N GLU A 102 14.83 1.22 6.60
CA GLU A 102 13.77 1.59 7.56
C GLU A 102 12.36 1.36 7.00
N GLU A 103 12.24 0.97 5.73
CA GLU A 103 10.96 0.70 5.05
C GLU A 103 10.34 -0.62 5.54
N VAL A 104 9.05 -0.58 5.85
CA VAL A 104 8.30 -1.76 6.27
C VAL A 104 7.99 -2.62 5.05
N CYS A 105 8.38 -3.88 5.11
CA CYS A 105 8.09 -4.89 4.09
C CYS A 105 7.02 -5.84 4.60
N LEU A 106 5.99 -6.08 3.80
CA LEU A 106 4.90 -6.99 4.10
C LEU A 106 4.72 -8.00 2.97
N SER A 107 4.13 -9.13 3.29
CA SER A 107 3.62 -10.10 2.32
C SER A 107 2.21 -10.53 2.66
N ILE A 108 1.52 -11.13 1.72
CA ILE A 108 0.23 -11.80 1.95
C ILE A 108 0.28 -13.19 1.36
N ASP A 109 -0.45 -14.09 1.99
CA ASP A 109 -0.57 -15.51 1.65
C ASP A 109 -1.81 -15.82 0.81
N HIS A 110 -2.79 -14.90 0.76
CA HIS A 110 -4.05 -15.11 0.05
C HIS A 110 -4.56 -13.83 -0.64
N PRO A 111 -5.02 -13.90 -1.91
CA PRO A 111 -5.50 -12.72 -2.66
C PRO A 111 -6.64 -11.97 -1.96
N GLN A 112 -7.52 -12.68 -1.25
CA GLN A 112 -8.66 -12.07 -0.53
C GLN A 112 -8.26 -11.17 0.65
N LYS A 113 -6.99 -11.20 1.09
CA LYS A 113 -6.42 -10.23 2.04
C LYS A 113 -6.19 -8.84 1.41
N ILE A 114 -6.45 -8.69 0.12
CA ILE A 114 -6.51 -7.42 -0.59
C ILE A 114 -7.95 -7.07 -0.92
N LEU A 115 -8.30 -5.82 -0.67
CA LEU A 115 -9.55 -5.21 -1.09
C LEU A 115 -9.24 -4.07 -2.06
N ILE A 116 -9.54 -4.24 -3.35
CA ILE A 116 -9.45 -3.15 -4.32
C ILE A 116 -10.68 -2.25 -4.15
N MET A 117 -10.46 -0.97 -3.89
CA MET A 117 -11.54 -0.04 -3.53
C MET A 117 -11.90 0.88 -4.69
N GLY A 118 -10.91 1.39 -5.41
CA GLY A 118 -11.12 2.33 -6.51
C GLY A 118 -9.87 3.15 -6.79
N GLU A 119 -10.01 4.17 -7.61
CA GLU A 119 -8.91 5.09 -7.94
C GLU A 119 -8.73 6.16 -6.86
N ALA A 120 -7.49 6.50 -6.58
CA ALA A 120 -7.12 7.58 -5.68
C ALA A 120 -7.23 8.94 -6.40
N LEU A 121 -8.42 9.55 -6.34
CA LEU A 121 -8.67 10.86 -6.96
C LEU A 121 -7.74 11.97 -6.42
N ASP A 122 -7.26 11.79 -5.19
CA ASP A 122 -6.44 12.78 -4.50
C ASP A 122 -4.93 12.56 -4.72
N LEU A 123 -4.53 11.49 -5.41
CA LEU A 123 -3.14 11.25 -5.77
C LEU A 123 -2.73 12.20 -6.90
N GLY A 124 -1.76 13.07 -6.62
CA GLY A 124 -1.16 13.96 -7.61
C GLY A 124 0.36 13.87 -7.65
N THR A 125 0.94 14.60 -8.60
CA THR A 125 2.39 14.83 -8.70
C THR A 125 2.68 16.31 -8.53
N CYS A 126 3.74 16.63 -7.77
CA CYS A 126 4.21 17.98 -7.56
C CYS A 126 4.44 18.71 -8.90
N LYS A 127 3.87 19.93 -9.03
CA LYS A 127 3.93 20.73 -10.27
C LYS A 127 5.20 21.57 -10.41
N ALA A 128 6.09 21.54 -9.41
CA ALA A 128 7.35 22.30 -9.44
C ALA A 128 8.36 21.70 -10.43
N LYS A 129 9.40 22.48 -10.76
CA LYS A 129 10.59 22.01 -11.47
C LYS A 129 11.78 21.90 -10.52
N LYS A 130 12.61 20.89 -10.72
CA LYS A 130 13.90 20.73 -10.06
C LYS A 130 14.87 21.82 -10.54
N LYS A 131 15.96 22.06 -9.80
CA LYS A 131 17.01 23.04 -10.17
C LYS A 131 17.60 22.79 -11.56
N ASN A 132 17.61 21.53 -12.02
CA ASN A 132 18.07 21.13 -13.35
C ASN A 132 16.99 21.24 -14.45
N GLY A 133 15.86 21.92 -14.18
CA GLY A 133 14.77 22.13 -15.14
C GLY A 133 13.80 20.95 -15.30
N GLN A 134 14.12 19.77 -14.77
CA GLN A 134 13.25 18.58 -14.87
C GLN A 134 12.00 18.69 -14.00
N PRO A 135 10.86 18.11 -14.40
CA PRO A 135 9.66 18.08 -13.56
C PRO A 135 9.93 17.41 -12.21
N CYS A 136 9.25 17.90 -11.17
CA CYS A 136 9.21 17.20 -9.89
C CYS A 136 8.46 15.88 -10.06
N THR A 137 8.93 14.84 -9.37
CA THR A 137 8.36 13.49 -9.42
C THR A 137 7.81 13.05 -8.07
N GLN A 138 7.75 13.97 -7.10
CA GLN A 138 7.21 13.68 -5.78
C GLN A 138 5.69 13.63 -5.85
N ILE A 139 5.11 12.62 -5.19
CA ILE A 139 3.66 12.55 -5.02
C ILE A 139 3.19 13.69 -4.11
N VAL A 140 1.96 14.14 -4.33
CA VAL A 140 1.27 15.10 -3.48
C VAL A 140 -0.15 14.61 -3.24
N ASN A 141 -0.73 15.02 -2.12
CA ASN A 141 -2.16 14.92 -1.89
C ASN A 141 -2.82 16.21 -2.42
N LEU A 142 -3.71 16.09 -3.41
CA LEU A 142 -4.32 17.22 -4.12
C LEU A 142 -5.35 17.99 -3.30
N VAL A 143 -6.00 17.31 -2.36
CA VAL A 143 -6.95 17.91 -1.42
C VAL A 143 -6.49 17.50 -0.04
N GLY A 144 -5.74 18.38 0.62
CA GLY A 144 -5.33 18.15 2.01
C GLY A 144 -6.54 17.71 2.83
N PHE A 145 -6.47 16.47 3.35
CA PHE A 145 -7.43 15.72 4.17
C PHE A 145 -8.16 14.50 3.52
N SER A 146 -7.66 13.34 3.95
CA SER A 146 -8.38 12.10 4.30
C SER A 146 -8.77 11.13 3.19
N LEU A 147 -8.27 9.90 3.38
CA LEU A 147 -8.62 8.65 2.70
C LEU A 147 -10.15 8.38 2.59
N VAL A 148 -10.98 9.12 3.34
CA VAL A 148 -12.45 9.06 3.32
C VAL A 148 -13.03 9.38 1.94
N ARG A 149 -12.49 10.35 1.18
CA ARG A 149 -13.02 10.65 -0.17
C ARG A 149 -12.67 9.58 -1.20
N MET A 150 -11.49 8.98 -1.08
CA MET A 150 -11.04 7.89 -1.96
C MET A 150 -11.95 6.64 -1.90
N VAL A 151 -12.63 6.42 -0.77
CA VAL A 151 -13.56 5.28 -0.59
C VAL A 151 -14.99 5.62 -1.03
N SER A 152 -15.45 6.86 -0.83
CA SER A 152 -16.83 7.26 -1.13
C SER A 152 -17.20 7.26 -2.62
N ALA A 153 -16.23 7.20 -3.54
CA ALA A 153 -16.49 7.28 -4.98
C ALA A 153 -17.20 6.05 -5.60
N LYS A 154 -17.51 4.99 -4.82
CA LYS A 154 -18.25 3.80 -5.31
C LYS A 154 -19.59 3.51 -4.63
N GLU A 155 -20.06 4.36 -3.71
CA GLU A 155 -21.39 4.19 -3.08
C GLU A 155 -22.50 5.01 -3.76
N GLY A 156 -22.27 5.48 -4.99
CA GLY A 156 -23.25 6.19 -5.81
C GLY A 156 -23.60 5.46 -7.11
N ASN A 157 -24.31 4.32 -6.99
CA ASN A 157 -25.47 3.93 -7.82
C ASN A 157 -26.09 2.64 -7.27
#